data_AF-E3S6J1-F1
#
_entry.id   AF-E3S6J1-F1
#
_cell.length_a   1.000
_cell.length_b   1.000
_cell.length_c   1.000
_cell.angle_alpha   90.00
_cell.angle_beta   90.00
_cell.angle_gamma   90.00
#
_symmetry.space_group_name_H-M   'P 1'
#
loop_
_entity.id
_entity.type
_entity.pdbx_description
1 polymer ?
#
loop_
_entity_poly.entity_id
_entity_poly.type
_entity_poly.pdbx_seq_one_letter_code
_entity_poly.pdbx_strand_id
1 'polypeptide(L)'
;MLPLLVLSFFRRRILTKTFFISLLTFIALLIYLFTLLGCIGKGAGMENLYWVRISQNGTAGQPPVEVRIGYYGLCASFPPNTTKPSEDAVPAPLECFPSDSPPGLSDIPMSHPVLASALILQKSSLIPIPALAAPLYLVSLIYYSIFHNRGGRNAKASKILLATSAALGMAGALCALTSAKALHEIGMLLGHQAVGGGEGEVMIQAGSWEGAALCVAAGIHLFVAMYAACGMPGFRRGF
;
A
#
# COMPACT_ATOMS: atom_id res chain seq x y z
N MET A 1 -4.78 -42.26 12.85
CA MET A 1 -4.77 -42.35 11.37
C MET A 1 -5.16 -41.04 10.65
N LEU A 2 -6.15 -40.29 11.15
CA LEU A 2 -6.51 -38.96 10.62
C LEU A 2 -5.35 -37.96 10.41
N PRO A 3 -4.38 -37.80 11.34
CA PRO A 3 -3.30 -36.82 11.16
C PRO A 3 -2.34 -37.16 10.02
N LEU A 4 -2.11 -38.43 9.72
CA LEU A 4 -1.26 -38.87 8.59
C LEU A 4 -1.96 -38.71 7.24
N LEU A 5 -3.29 -38.88 7.19
CA LEU A 5 -4.09 -38.59 6.00
C LEU A 5 -4.15 -37.08 5.72
N VAL A 6 -4.31 -36.26 6.76
CA VAL A 6 -4.25 -34.80 6.64
C VAL A 6 -2.85 -34.36 6.20
N LEU A 7 -1.78 -34.91 6.79
CA LEU A 7 -0.41 -34.60 6.37
C LEU A 7 -0.11 -35.02 4.93
N SER A 8 -0.57 -36.20 4.50
CA SER A 8 -0.35 -36.67 3.12
C SER A 8 -1.20 -35.93 2.10
N PHE A 9 -2.41 -35.49 2.48
CA PHE A 9 -3.27 -34.62 1.68
C PHE A 9 -2.70 -33.22 1.55
N PHE A 10 -2.24 -32.61 2.65
CA PHE A 10 -1.49 -31.36 2.63
C PHE A 10 -0.20 -31.53 1.86
N ARG A 11 0.56 -32.62 2.02
CA ARG A 11 1.77 -32.86 1.24
C ARG A 11 1.46 -32.95 -0.26
N ARG A 12 0.44 -33.71 -0.68
CA ARG A 12 0.02 -33.80 -2.09
C ARG A 12 -0.56 -32.48 -2.64
N ARG A 13 -1.33 -31.73 -1.87
CA ARG A 13 -1.94 -30.45 -2.30
C ARG A 13 -0.99 -29.26 -2.21
N ILE A 14 -0.18 -29.15 -1.16
CA ILE A 14 0.88 -28.13 -1.05
C ILE A 14 1.95 -28.33 -2.13
N LEU A 15 2.24 -29.59 -2.52
CA LEU A 15 3.10 -29.88 -3.66
C LEU A 15 2.41 -29.73 -5.03
N THR A 16 1.10 -29.49 -5.09
CA THR A 16 0.48 -29.15 -6.37
C THR A 16 0.76 -27.70 -6.73
N LYS A 17 1.33 -27.52 -7.93
CA LYS A 17 1.77 -26.25 -8.52
C LYS A 17 0.70 -25.15 -8.45
N THR A 18 -0.57 -25.52 -8.55
CA THR A 18 -1.73 -24.61 -8.43
C THR A 18 -1.89 -24.03 -7.03
N PHE A 19 -1.63 -24.82 -5.98
CA PHE A 19 -1.70 -24.32 -4.59
C PHE A 19 -0.62 -23.28 -4.33
N PHE A 20 0.61 -23.53 -4.80
CA PHE A 20 1.72 -22.59 -4.64
C PHE A 20 1.44 -21.25 -5.34
N ILE A 21 0.95 -21.28 -6.58
CA ILE A 21 0.52 -20.07 -7.31
C ILE A 21 -0.60 -19.36 -6.55
N SER A 22 -1.62 -20.09 -6.11
CA SER A 22 -2.74 -19.51 -5.36
C SER A 22 -2.32 -18.88 -4.05
N LEU A 23 -1.38 -19.49 -3.32
CA LEU A 23 -0.84 -18.97 -2.07
C LEU A 23 -0.05 -17.68 -2.30
N LEU A 24 0.83 -17.66 -3.30
CA LEU A 24 1.59 -16.46 -3.65
C LEU A 24 0.67 -15.31 -4.08
N THR A 25 -0.35 -15.59 -4.89
CA THR A 25 -1.36 -14.59 -5.25
C THR A 25 -2.13 -14.11 -4.03
N PHE A 26 -2.54 -15.01 -3.13
CA PHE A 26 -3.22 -14.62 -1.90
C PHE A 26 -2.36 -13.69 -1.04
N ILE A 27 -1.06 -14.00 -0.88
CA ILE A 27 -0.11 -13.14 -0.18
C ILE A 27 0.00 -11.77 -0.88
N ALA A 28 0.15 -11.73 -2.20
CA ALA A 28 0.21 -10.47 -2.95
C ALA A 28 -1.06 -9.63 -2.78
N LEU A 29 -2.24 -10.26 -2.84
CA LEU A 29 -3.53 -9.58 -2.63
C LEU A 29 -3.68 -9.06 -1.19
N LEU A 30 -3.20 -9.79 -0.18
CA LEU A 30 -3.15 -9.29 1.19
C LEU A 30 -2.23 -8.08 1.32
N ILE A 31 -1.05 -8.11 0.69
CA ILE A 31 -0.14 -6.96 0.67
C ILE A 31 -0.83 -5.77 0.02
N TYR A 32 -1.47 -5.95 -1.15
CA TYR A 32 -2.26 -4.90 -1.78
C TYR A 32 -3.34 -4.38 -0.83
N LEU A 33 -4.12 -5.25 -0.20
CA LEU A 33 -5.15 -4.84 0.76
C LEU A 33 -4.57 -3.97 1.90
N PHE A 34 -3.45 -4.36 2.50
CA PHE A 34 -2.82 -3.57 3.55
C PHE A 34 -2.28 -2.23 3.05
N THR A 35 -1.64 -2.21 1.87
CA THR A 35 -1.19 -0.95 1.23
C THR A 35 -2.37 -0.04 0.89
N LEU A 36 -3.48 -0.62 0.43
CA LEU A 36 -4.70 0.11 0.10
C LEU A 36 -5.35 0.72 1.35
N LEU A 37 -5.33 0.01 2.48
CA LEU A 37 -5.80 0.52 3.77
C LEU A 37 -4.95 1.69 4.25
N GLY A 38 -3.64 1.71 3.96
CA GLY A 38 -2.74 2.87 3.86
C GLY A 38 -2.60 3.80 5.06
N CYS A 39 -3.34 3.57 6.14
CA CYS A 39 -3.43 4.52 7.23
C CYS A 39 -3.95 3.80 8.48
N ILE A 40 -3.18 2.82 8.97
CA ILE A 40 -3.53 2.11 10.20
C ILE A 40 -2.90 2.87 11.38
N GLY A 41 -3.73 3.19 12.37
CA GLY A 41 -3.32 3.95 13.56
C GLY A 41 -2.16 3.31 14.34
N LYS A 42 -1.56 4.10 15.24
CA LYS A 42 -0.51 3.64 16.16
C LYS A 42 -1.02 2.44 16.97
N GLY A 43 -0.22 1.37 17.07
CA GLY A 43 -0.56 0.16 17.85
C GLY A 43 -0.69 -1.14 17.05
N ALA A 44 -0.81 -1.09 15.73
CA ALA A 44 -0.88 -2.30 14.89
C ALA A 44 0.51 -2.87 14.50
N GLY A 45 1.61 -2.30 15.01
CA GLY A 45 2.99 -2.67 14.63
C GLY A 45 3.38 -2.28 13.19
N MET A 46 2.49 -1.61 12.45
CA MET A 46 2.71 -1.15 11.08
C MET A 46 2.69 0.38 10.99
N GLU A 47 3.41 1.04 11.89
CA GLU A 47 3.34 2.50 12.09
C GLU A 47 3.89 3.32 10.90
N ASN A 48 4.54 2.66 9.94
CA ASN A 48 5.17 3.28 8.77
C ASN A 48 4.48 2.94 7.44
N LEU A 49 3.25 2.41 7.51
CA LEU A 49 2.48 2.05 6.32
C LEU A 49 1.60 3.23 5.90
N TYR A 50 2.27 4.23 5.32
CA TYR A 50 1.68 5.41 4.72
C TYR A 50 2.44 5.73 3.43
N TRP A 51 1.83 6.49 2.53
CA TRP A 51 2.45 6.89 1.27
C TRP A 51 3.31 8.13 1.51
N VAL A 52 2.73 9.13 2.16
CA VAL A 52 3.39 10.39 2.53
C VAL A 52 2.98 10.80 3.94
N ARG A 53 3.94 11.24 4.75
CA ARG A 53 3.73 11.89 6.04
C ARG A 53 4.12 13.35 5.92
N ILE A 54 3.23 14.25 6.27
CA ILE A 54 3.48 15.68 6.40
C ILE A 54 3.41 15.98 7.88
N SER A 55 4.51 16.38 8.49
CA SER A 55 4.56 16.81 9.89
C SER A 55 5.03 18.24 9.99
N GLN A 56 4.33 19.04 10.77
CA GLN A 56 4.75 20.40 11.11
C GLN A 56 5.20 20.40 12.57
N ASN A 57 6.46 20.79 12.79
CA ASN A 57 6.94 21.02 14.14
C ASN A 57 6.15 22.19 14.74
N GLY A 58 5.53 21.96 15.89
CA GLY A 58 4.78 23.00 16.57
C GLY A 58 5.68 24.16 16.96
N THR A 59 5.18 25.38 16.84
CA THR A 59 5.86 26.59 17.33
C THR A 59 5.82 26.62 18.86
N ALA A 60 6.66 27.43 19.50
CA ALA A 60 6.83 27.45 20.97
C ALA A 60 5.47 27.45 21.73
N GLY A 61 5.11 26.29 22.30
CA GLY A 61 3.89 26.07 23.07
C GLY A 61 2.75 25.33 22.35
N GLN A 62 2.86 25.08 21.04
CA GLN A 62 1.92 24.26 20.29
C GLN A 62 2.48 22.84 20.07
N PRO A 63 1.73 21.79 20.39
CA PRO A 63 2.05 20.41 20.00
C PRO A 63 2.09 20.20 18.46
N PRO A 64 2.87 19.21 17.97
CA PRO A 64 3.10 18.98 16.55
C PRO A 64 1.85 18.48 15.84
N VAL A 65 1.69 18.90 14.57
CA VAL A 65 0.64 18.42 13.67
C VAL A 65 1.23 17.37 12.74
N GLU A 66 0.54 16.25 12.58
CA GLU A 66 0.97 15.18 11.68
C GLU A 66 -0.21 14.72 10.81
N VAL A 67 -0.03 14.76 9.49
CA VAL A 67 -0.96 14.21 8.51
C VAL A 67 -0.26 13.08 7.77
N ARG A 68 -0.88 11.91 7.75
CA ARG A 68 -0.45 10.75 6.95
C ARG A 68 -1.44 10.53 5.83
N ILE A 69 -0.92 10.35 4.64
CA ILE A 69 -1.68 10.06 3.44
C ILE A 69 -1.45 8.60 3.13
N GLY A 70 -2.54 7.83 3.15
CA GLY A 70 -2.58 6.46 2.65
C GLY A 70 -3.19 6.40 1.25
N TYR A 71 -3.32 5.18 0.73
CA TYR A 71 -3.88 4.96 -0.60
C TYR A 71 -5.38 5.29 -0.71
N TYR A 72 -6.20 4.84 0.25
CA TYR A 72 -7.64 5.13 0.31
C TYR A 72 -8.08 6.01 1.48
N GLY A 73 -7.15 6.63 2.20
CA GLY A 73 -7.49 7.39 3.41
C GLY A 73 -6.45 8.43 3.78
N LEU A 74 -6.88 9.34 4.64
CA LEU A 74 -6.05 10.32 5.31
C LEU A 74 -6.17 10.07 6.81
N CYS A 75 -5.04 10.05 7.50
CA CYS A 75 -5.03 10.12 8.96
C CYS A 75 -4.44 11.44 9.37
N ALA A 76 -4.98 12.04 10.41
CA ALA A 76 -4.30 13.16 11.04
C ALA A 76 -4.27 13.03 12.55
N SER A 77 -3.21 13.58 13.12
CA SER A 77 -3.05 13.83 14.54
C SER A 77 -2.93 15.34 14.68
N PHE A 78 -4.02 15.96 15.10
CA PHE A 78 -4.03 17.36 15.50
C PHE A 78 -4.10 17.44 17.01
N PRO A 79 -3.37 18.38 17.62
CA PRO A 79 -3.49 18.55 19.04
C PRO A 79 -4.88 19.04 19.46
N PRO A 80 -5.36 18.62 20.63
CA PRO A 80 -6.62 19.13 21.16
C PRO A 80 -6.51 20.64 21.36
N ASN A 81 -7.57 21.37 20.99
CA ASN A 81 -7.68 22.83 21.14
C ASN A 81 -7.86 23.26 22.62
N THR A 82 -7.21 22.55 23.54
CA THR A 82 -7.27 22.80 24.98
C THR A 82 -6.21 23.83 25.33
N THR A 83 -6.66 24.98 25.84
CA THR A 83 -5.89 26.13 26.32
C THR A 83 -4.92 25.86 27.48
N LYS A 84 -4.68 24.59 27.84
CA LYS A 84 -3.71 24.19 28.85
C LYS A 84 -2.75 23.15 28.26
N PRO A 85 -1.47 23.48 28.05
CA PRO A 85 -0.46 22.47 27.81
C PRO A 85 -0.29 21.68 29.11
N SER A 86 -0.81 20.46 29.18
CA SER A 86 -0.38 19.53 30.22
C SER A 86 1.05 19.11 29.89
N GLU A 87 1.96 19.20 30.86
CA GLU A 87 3.35 18.75 30.70
C GLU A 87 3.46 17.24 30.34
N ASP A 88 2.36 16.49 30.49
CA ASP A 88 2.16 15.09 30.07
C ASP A 88 1.32 14.96 28.77
N ALA A 89 1.39 15.92 27.85
CA ALA A 89 0.62 15.87 26.60
C ALA A 89 1.07 14.69 25.72
N VAL A 90 0.39 13.55 25.88
CA VAL A 90 0.47 12.41 24.97
C VAL A 90 0.14 12.91 23.57
N PRO A 91 0.97 12.64 22.54
CA PRO A 91 0.68 13.05 21.18
C PRO A 91 -0.69 12.52 20.78
N ALA A 92 -1.52 13.39 20.19
CA ALA A 92 -2.89 13.04 19.81
C ALA A 92 -2.91 11.73 18.99
N PRO A 93 -3.89 10.85 19.20
CA PRO A 93 -4.02 9.63 18.41
C PRO A 93 -4.20 10.01 16.94
N LEU A 94 -3.59 9.23 16.03
CA LEU A 94 -3.85 9.38 14.61
C LEU A 94 -5.27 8.91 14.31
N GLU A 95 -6.14 9.83 13.93
CA GLU A 95 -7.51 9.52 13.54
C GLU A 95 -7.60 9.31 12.02
N CYS A 96 -7.92 8.08 11.62
CA CYS A 96 -8.06 7.65 10.23
C CYS A 96 -9.51 7.74 9.72
N PHE A 97 -10.47 7.82 10.65
CA PHE A 97 -11.90 7.87 10.43
C PHE A 97 -12.47 9.05 11.20
N PRO A 98 -13.55 9.69 10.73
CA PRO A 98 -14.23 10.72 11.53
C PRO A 98 -14.70 10.08 12.84
N SER A 99 -14.08 10.46 13.95
CA SER A 99 -14.54 10.09 15.28
C SER A 99 -15.52 11.13 15.79
N ASP A 100 -16.54 10.69 16.53
CA ASP A 100 -17.45 11.59 17.25
C ASP A 100 -16.74 12.24 18.48
N SER A 101 -15.50 11.83 18.77
CA SER A 101 -14.67 12.39 19.83
C SER A 101 -13.64 13.39 19.28
N PRO A 102 -13.67 14.67 19.67
CA PRO A 102 -12.66 15.65 19.25
C PRO A 102 -11.29 15.39 19.89
N PRO A 103 -10.16 15.71 19.22
CA PRO A 103 -10.09 16.31 17.88
C PRO A 103 -10.09 15.25 16.77
N GLY A 104 -11.17 15.20 15.99
CA GLY A 104 -11.27 14.32 14.83
C GLY A 104 -10.98 15.00 13.50
N LEU A 105 -10.87 14.19 12.44
CA LEU A 105 -10.58 14.70 11.09
C LEU A 105 -11.62 15.75 10.61
N SER A 106 -12.84 15.69 11.16
CA SER A 106 -13.95 16.62 10.93
C SER A 106 -13.83 17.96 11.65
N ASP A 107 -13.03 18.04 12.72
CA ASP A 107 -12.87 19.26 13.52
C ASP A 107 -11.80 20.19 12.94
N ILE A 108 -11.04 19.71 11.95
CA ILE A 108 -10.01 20.48 11.27
C ILE A 108 -10.68 21.35 10.21
N PRO A 109 -10.47 22.69 10.22
CA PRO A 109 -10.98 23.52 9.16
C PRO A 109 -10.36 23.11 7.82
N MET A 110 -11.19 22.91 6.79
CA MET A 110 -10.76 22.59 5.42
C MET A 110 -9.80 23.62 4.82
N SER A 111 -9.69 24.81 5.42
CA SER A 111 -8.72 25.86 5.08
C SER A 111 -7.33 25.63 5.66
N HIS A 112 -7.11 24.61 6.52
CA HIS A 112 -5.79 24.34 7.08
C HIS A 112 -4.81 23.95 5.96
N PRO A 113 -3.69 24.67 5.78
CA PRO A 113 -2.83 24.52 4.61
C PRO A 113 -2.29 23.08 4.47
N VAL A 114 -1.92 22.44 5.58
CA VAL A 114 -1.43 21.05 5.60
C VAL A 114 -2.50 20.07 5.09
N LEU A 115 -3.77 20.25 5.49
CA LEU A 115 -4.87 19.38 5.08
C LEU A 115 -5.23 19.61 3.60
N ALA A 116 -5.27 20.87 3.17
CA ALA A 116 -5.52 21.24 1.79
C ALA A 116 -4.45 20.66 0.84
N SER A 117 -3.17 20.77 1.20
CA SER A 117 -2.06 20.17 0.45
C SER A 117 -2.17 18.65 0.41
N ALA A 118 -2.50 18.00 1.53
CA ALA A 118 -2.66 16.55 1.58
C ALA A 118 -3.80 16.06 0.65
N LEU A 119 -4.93 16.76 0.64
CA LEU A 119 -6.06 16.45 -0.26
C LEU A 119 -5.73 16.65 -1.73
N ILE A 120 -4.98 17.71 -2.07
CA ILE A 120 -4.51 17.94 -3.44
C ILE A 120 -3.57 16.81 -3.87
N LEU A 121 -2.60 16.44 -3.03
CA LEU A 121 -1.68 15.34 -3.30
C LEU A 121 -2.41 14.02 -3.51
N GLN A 122 -3.39 13.71 -2.66
CA GLN A 122 -4.22 12.51 -2.80
C GLN A 122 -4.99 12.52 -4.13
N LYS A 123 -5.63 13.64 -4.50
CA LYS A 123 -6.36 13.76 -5.78
C LYS A 123 -5.45 13.69 -7.00
N SER A 124 -4.22 14.19 -6.91
CA SER A 124 -3.27 14.23 -8.03
C SER A 124 -2.50 12.92 -8.21
N SER A 125 -2.45 12.06 -7.21
CA SER A 125 -1.81 10.76 -7.35
C SER A 125 -2.64 9.82 -8.23
N LEU A 126 -1.96 9.08 -9.11
CA LEU A 126 -2.54 8.04 -9.98
C LEU A 126 -2.91 6.77 -9.19
N ILE A 127 -3.56 6.96 -8.04
CA ILE A 127 -4.06 5.95 -7.11
C ILE A 127 -4.86 4.84 -7.80
N PRO A 128 -5.67 5.08 -8.87
CA PRO A 128 -6.46 4.01 -9.45
C PRO A 128 -5.62 2.85 -10.05
N ILE A 129 -4.35 3.06 -10.39
CA ILE A 129 -3.59 2.09 -11.20
C ILE A 129 -3.29 0.78 -10.43
N PRO A 130 -2.65 0.78 -9.24
CA PRO A 130 -2.47 -0.44 -8.45
C PRO A 130 -3.79 -1.07 -8.01
N ALA A 131 -4.79 -0.25 -7.69
CA ALA A 131 -6.12 -0.72 -7.32
C ALA A 131 -6.82 -1.46 -8.46
N LEU A 132 -6.60 -1.05 -9.72
CA LEU A 132 -7.10 -1.75 -10.90
C LEU A 132 -6.24 -2.97 -11.26
N ALA A 133 -4.94 -2.95 -10.97
CA ALA A 133 -4.04 -4.06 -11.25
C ALA A 133 -4.42 -5.33 -10.47
N ALA A 134 -4.82 -5.20 -9.19
CA ALA A 134 -5.21 -6.33 -8.35
C ALA A 134 -6.43 -7.13 -8.88
N PRO A 135 -7.61 -6.53 -9.20
CA PRO A 135 -8.74 -7.26 -9.77
C PRO A 135 -8.44 -7.77 -11.18
N LEU A 136 -7.72 -7.01 -12.01
CA LEU A 136 -7.29 -7.49 -13.33
C LEU A 136 -6.41 -8.73 -13.23
N TYR A 137 -5.51 -8.76 -12.24
CA TYR A 137 -4.67 -9.90 -11.97
C TYR A 137 -5.48 -11.12 -11.50
N LEU A 138 -6.43 -10.92 -10.57
CA LEU A 138 -7.32 -11.98 -10.11
C LEU A 138 -8.15 -12.58 -11.27
N VAL A 139 -8.75 -11.74 -12.10
CA VAL A 139 -9.51 -12.17 -13.29
C VAL A 139 -8.62 -12.92 -14.27
N SER A 140 -7.41 -12.42 -14.53
CA SER A 140 -6.44 -13.07 -15.40
C SER A 140 -6.04 -14.45 -14.88
N LEU A 141 -5.93 -14.61 -13.56
CA LEU A 141 -5.55 -15.86 -12.92
C LEU A 141 -6.69 -16.88 -12.94
N ILE A 142 -7.93 -16.46 -12.67
CA ILE A 142 -9.13 -17.31 -12.85
C ILE A 142 -9.20 -17.79 -14.30
N TYR A 143 -9.04 -16.88 -15.26
CA TYR A 143 -9.07 -17.20 -16.68
C TYR A 143 -7.95 -18.18 -17.07
N TYR A 144 -6.73 -17.96 -16.57
CA TYR A 144 -5.61 -18.90 -16.74
C TYR A 144 -5.94 -20.29 -16.16
N SER A 145 -6.47 -20.36 -14.94
CA SER A 145 -6.81 -21.62 -14.28
C SER A 145 -7.82 -22.47 -15.08
N ILE A 146 -8.79 -21.84 -15.73
CA ILE A 146 -9.83 -22.52 -16.52
C ILE A 146 -9.26 -23.02 -17.84
N PHE A 147 -8.44 -22.22 -18.52
CA PHE A 147 -8.04 -22.47 -19.91
C PHE A 147 -6.63 -23.06 -20.07
N HIS A 148 -5.79 -23.12 -19.04
CA HIS A 148 -4.40 -23.57 -19.16
C HIS A 148 -4.27 -25.00 -19.74
N ASN A 149 -5.17 -25.92 -19.37
CA ASN A 149 -5.14 -27.32 -19.84
C ASN A 149 -5.89 -27.56 -21.16
N ARG A 150 -6.68 -26.58 -21.62
CA ARG A 150 -7.51 -26.74 -22.82
C ARG A 150 -6.75 -26.43 -24.12
N GLY A 151 -5.56 -25.84 -24.02
CA GLY A 151 -4.77 -25.41 -25.18
C GLY A 151 -5.47 -24.33 -26.02
N GLY A 152 -4.91 -24.06 -27.20
CA GLY A 152 -5.53 -23.16 -28.19
C GLY A 152 -5.41 -21.66 -27.89
N ARG A 153 -6.28 -20.86 -28.55
CA ARG A 153 -6.27 -19.38 -28.51
C ARG A 153 -6.53 -18.81 -27.11
N ASN A 154 -7.43 -19.43 -26.34
CA ASN A 154 -7.80 -18.96 -25.00
C ASN A 154 -6.66 -19.15 -24.00
N ALA A 155 -5.89 -20.25 -24.12
CA ALA A 155 -4.68 -20.45 -23.31
C ALA A 155 -3.64 -19.35 -23.57
N LYS A 156 -3.41 -18.96 -24.84
CA LYS A 156 -2.52 -17.85 -25.19
C LYS A 156 -3.03 -16.51 -24.64
N ALA A 157 -4.33 -16.23 -24.80
CA ALA A 157 -4.95 -15.01 -24.28
C ALA A 157 -4.80 -14.89 -22.75
N SER A 158 -4.97 -16.00 -22.03
CA SER A 158 -4.81 -16.02 -20.57
C SER A 158 -3.40 -15.65 -20.10
N LYS A 159 -2.37 -16.11 -20.81
CA LYS A 159 -0.97 -15.76 -20.51
C LYS A 159 -0.69 -14.29 -20.78
N ILE A 160 -1.24 -13.75 -21.86
CA ILE A 160 -1.10 -12.32 -22.20
C ILE A 160 -1.78 -11.46 -21.13
N LEU A 161 -3.02 -11.79 -20.75
CA LEU A 161 -3.73 -11.06 -19.69
C LEU A 161 -2.99 -11.09 -18.35
N LEU A 162 -2.42 -12.24 -17.99
CA LEU A 162 -1.61 -12.39 -16.78
C LEU A 162 -0.32 -11.56 -16.85
N ALA A 163 0.35 -11.51 -18.00
CA ALA A 163 1.53 -10.69 -18.21
C ALA A 163 1.20 -9.18 -18.17
N THR A 164 0.12 -8.76 -18.82
CA THR A 164 -0.32 -7.36 -18.82
C THR A 164 -0.73 -6.89 -17.42
N SER A 165 -1.45 -7.71 -16.66
CA SER A 165 -1.83 -7.37 -15.28
C SER A 165 -0.61 -7.29 -14.36
N ALA A 166 0.37 -8.19 -14.52
CA ALA A 166 1.64 -8.08 -13.80
C ALA A 166 2.42 -6.80 -14.17
N ALA A 167 2.48 -6.45 -15.45
CA ALA A 167 3.12 -5.22 -15.92
C ALA A 167 2.43 -3.96 -15.37
N LEU A 168 1.10 -3.93 -15.34
CA LEU A 168 0.33 -2.84 -14.72
C LEU A 168 0.59 -2.74 -13.22
N GLY A 169 0.67 -3.87 -12.51
CA GLY A 169 1.02 -3.90 -11.09
C GLY A 169 2.42 -3.34 -10.81
N MET A 170 3.41 -3.73 -11.63
CA MET A 170 4.78 -3.20 -11.58
C MET A 170 4.83 -1.70 -11.87
N ALA A 171 4.16 -1.25 -12.93
CA ALA A 171 4.10 0.17 -13.30
C ALA A 171 3.46 0.99 -12.18
N GLY A 172 2.35 0.51 -11.61
CA GLY A 172 1.69 1.16 -10.49
C GLY A 172 2.58 1.27 -9.24
N ALA A 173 3.29 0.20 -8.89
CA ALA A 173 4.23 0.19 -7.77
C ALA A 173 5.39 1.18 -7.98
N LEU A 174 5.98 1.18 -9.18
CA LEU A 174 7.07 2.10 -9.52
C LEU A 174 6.60 3.56 -9.53
N CYS A 175 5.43 3.85 -10.08
CA CYS A 175 4.86 5.20 -10.05
C CYS A 175 4.59 5.70 -8.62
N ALA A 176 4.06 4.85 -7.74
CA ALA A 176 3.84 5.19 -6.34
C ALA A 176 5.16 5.48 -5.61
N LEU A 177 6.20 4.69 -5.89
CA LEU A 177 7.52 4.85 -5.29
C LEU A 177 8.26 6.11 -5.80
N THR A 178 8.23 6.37 -7.11
CA THR A 178 8.87 7.56 -7.69
C THR A 178 8.19 8.84 -7.25
N SER A 179 6.85 8.86 -7.20
CA SER A 179 6.10 10.02 -6.71
C SER A 179 6.34 10.28 -5.22
N ALA A 180 6.35 9.25 -4.38
CA ALA A 180 6.69 9.39 -2.96
C ALA A 180 8.10 9.96 -2.79
N LYS A 181 9.09 9.42 -3.51
CA LYS A 181 10.48 9.91 -3.47
C LYS A 181 10.61 11.35 -3.95
N ALA A 182 9.94 11.72 -5.05
CA ALA A 182 9.93 13.08 -5.54
C ALA A 182 9.35 14.06 -4.51
N LEU A 183 8.24 13.68 -3.84
CA LEU A 183 7.64 14.49 -2.78
C LEU A 183 8.55 14.65 -1.56
N HIS A 184 9.29 13.61 -1.20
CA HIS A 184 10.26 13.69 -0.11
C HIS A 184 11.39 14.67 -0.41
N GLU A 185 11.99 14.61 -1.61
CA GLU A 185 13.06 15.52 -2.01
C GLU A 185 12.58 16.97 -2.10
N ILE A 186 11.40 17.20 -2.70
CA ILE A 186 10.78 18.54 -2.74
C ILE A 186 10.49 19.04 -1.32
N GLY A 187 10.04 18.16 -0.44
CA GLY A 187 9.83 18.43 0.98
C GLY A 187 11.09 18.93 1.68
N MET A 188 12.23 18.27 1.46
CA MET A 188 13.50 18.70 2.05
C MET A 188 13.96 20.06 1.51
N LEU A 189 13.80 20.30 0.21
CA LEU A 189 14.16 21.57 -0.42
C LEU A 189 13.31 22.75 0.09
N LEU A 190 12.00 22.55 0.23
CA LEU A 190 11.08 23.56 0.74
C LEU A 190 11.23 23.79 2.24
N GLY A 191 11.48 22.72 3.01
CA GLY A 191 11.74 22.80 4.44
C GLY A 191 12.92 23.71 4.78
N HIS A 192 14.00 23.65 3.99
CA HIS A 192 15.17 24.54 4.15
C HIS A 192 14.89 26.02 3.81
N GLN A 193 13.92 26.33 2.95
CA GLN A 193 13.55 27.71 2.63
C GLN A 193 12.64 28.35 3.69
N ALA A 194 11.84 27.55 4.40
CA ALA A 194 10.92 28.03 5.43
C ALA A 194 11.62 28.51 6.73
N VAL A 195 12.88 28.10 6.96
CA VAL A 195 13.66 28.44 8.17
C VAL A 195 13.92 29.95 8.32
N GLY A 196 13.74 30.76 7.26
CA GLY A 196 13.90 32.21 7.33
C GLY A 196 12.70 32.99 7.91
N GLY A 197 11.52 32.38 8.06
CA GLY A 197 10.25 33.09 8.30
C GLY A 197 9.61 32.95 9.68
N GLY A 198 10.15 32.11 10.58
CA GLY A 198 9.59 31.91 11.93
C GLY A 198 8.30 31.07 12.00
N GLU A 199 7.76 30.62 10.86
CA GLU A 199 6.68 29.62 10.81
C GLU A 199 7.28 28.21 10.94
N GLY A 200 6.66 27.35 11.75
CA GLY A 200 7.19 26.03 12.12
C GLY A 200 7.59 25.15 10.93
N GLU A 201 8.71 24.44 11.06
CA GLU A 201 9.31 23.61 10.00
C GLU A 201 8.32 22.51 9.55
N VAL A 202 7.95 22.54 8.26
CA VAL A 202 7.13 21.51 7.62
C VAL A 202 8.07 20.46 7.02
N MET A 203 7.97 19.24 7.52
CA MET A 203 8.71 18.07 7.04
C MET A 203 7.78 17.16 6.24
N ILE A 204 8.17 16.83 5.01
CA ILE A 204 7.47 15.84 4.17
C ILE A 204 8.34 14.59 4.05
N GLN A 205 7.83 13.45 4.50
CA GLN A 205 8.52 12.17 4.49
C GLN A 205 7.74 11.14 3.67
N ALA A 206 8.41 10.51 2.71
CA ALA A 206 7.86 9.36 2.01
C ALA A 206 7.84 8.13 2.93
N GLY A 207 6.75 7.35 2.88
CA GLY A 207 6.72 6.06 3.58
C GLY A 207 7.48 4.99 2.79
N SER A 208 8.58 4.52 3.38
CA SER A 208 9.45 3.53 2.75
C SER A 208 8.82 2.14 2.67
N TRP A 209 7.96 1.79 3.62
CA TRP A 209 7.36 0.45 3.72
C TRP A 209 6.26 0.22 2.70
N GLU A 210 5.45 1.23 2.38
CA GLU A 210 4.40 1.09 1.36
C GLU A 210 5.01 0.83 -0.02
N GLY A 211 6.04 1.59 -0.40
CA GLY A 211 6.79 1.36 -1.64
C GLY A 211 7.43 -0.03 -1.67
N ALA A 212 8.09 -0.45 -0.58
CA ALA A 212 8.69 -1.78 -0.50
C ALA A 212 7.65 -2.90 -0.61
N ALA A 213 6.50 -2.76 0.07
CA ALA A 213 5.39 -3.71 0.02
C ALA A 213 4.83 -3.83 -1.41
N LEU A 214 4.60 -2.71 -2.09
CA LEU A 214 4.15 -2.69 -3.49
C LEU A 214 5.17 -3.35 -4.42
N CYS A 215 6.48 -3.11 -4.22
CA CYS A 215 7.52 -3.79 -4.99
C CYS A 215 7.54 -5.31 -4.75
N VAL A 216 7.35 -5.77 -3.51
CA VAL A 216 7.25 -7.20 -3.19
C VAL A 216 6.02 -7.82 -3.86
N ALA A 217 4.84 -7.18 -3.75
CA ALA A 217 3.62 -7.66 -4.37
C ALA A 217 3.75 -7.74 -5.89
N ALA A 218 4.32 -6.70 -6.51
CA ALA A 218 4.55 -6.67 -7.95
C ALA A 218 5.61 -7.69 -8.39
N GLY A 219 6.64 -7.94 -7.57
CA GLY A 219 7.62 -9.01 -7.79
C GLY A 219 6.99 -10.40 -7.74
N ILE A 220 6.07 -10.64 -6.80
CA ILE A 220 5.29 -11.89 -6.73
C ILE A 220 4.42 -12.04 -7.99
N HIS A 221 3.74 -10.97 -8.42
CA HIS A 221 2.93 -10.98 -9.65
C HIS A 221 3.76 -11.33 -10.87
N LEU A 222 4.93 -10.69 -11.02
CA LEU A 222 5.86 -10.95 -12.10
C LEU A 222 6.39 -12.39 -12.06
N PHE A 223 6.75 -12.89 -10.88
CA PHE A 223 7.21 -14.26 -10.69
C PHE A 223 6.14 -15.26 -11.12
N VAL A 224 4.88 -15.08 -10.69
CA VAL A 224 3.77 -15.96 -11.09
C VAL A 224 3.50 -15.87 -12.59
N ALA A 225 3.56 -14.67 -13.18
CA ALA A 225 3.38 -14.47 -14.61
C ALA A 225 4.49 -15.16 -15.42
N MET A 226 5.76 -15.01 -15.03
CA MET A 226 6.89 -15.71 -15.65
C MET A 226 6.77 -17.22 -15.49
N TYR A 227 6.41 -17.69 -14.29
CA TYR A 227 6.19 -19.11 -14.01
C TYR A 227 5.09 -19.71 -14.91
N ALA A 228 4.00 -18.97 -15.14
CA ALA A 228 2.92 -19.36 -16.04
C ALA A 228 3.31 -19.27 -17.53
N ALA A 229 4.16 -18.30 -17.91
CA ALA A 229 4.58 -18.03 -19.28
C ALA A 229 5.62 -19.03 -19.78
N CYS A 230 6.71 -19.24 -19.03
CA CYS A 230 7.81 -20.16 -19.35
C CYS A 230 7.36 -21.63 -19.43
N GLY A 231 6.14 -21.91 -18.98
CA GLY A 231 5.66 -23.27 -18.81
C GLY A 231 6.32 -23.87 -17.58
N MET A 232 5.54 -24.59 -16.80
CA MET A 232 6.10 -25.35 -15.68
C MET A 232 7.20 -26.24 -16.26
N PRO A 233 8.42 -26.30 -15.69
CA PRO A 233 9.32 -27.38 -16.02
C PRO A 233 8.54 -28.66 -15.77
N GLY A 234 8.20 -29.31 -16.87
CA GLY A 234 7.59 -30.60 -16.85
C GLY A 234 8.65 -31.50 -16.26
N PHE A 235 8.45 -31.95 -15.02
CA PHE A 235 8.59 -33.38 -14.80
C PHE A 235 7.67 -34.05 -15.83
N ARG A 236 8.17 -34.21 -17.06
CA ARG A 236 7.77 -35.27 -17.96
C ARG A 236 8.05 -36.52 -17.14
N ARG A 237 7.08 -36.94 -16.34
CA ARG A 237 6.95 -38.35 -16.04
C ARG A 237 6.63 -38.96 -17.39
N GLY A 238 7.67 -39.49 -18.03
CA GLY A 238 7.48 -40.57 -18.97
C GLY A 238 6.75 -41.67 -18.21
N PHE A 239 5.48 -41.82 -18.53
CA PHE A 239 4.68 -43.03 -18.39
C PHE A 239 3.77 -43.03 -19.60
#